data_AF-T2T4Z0-F1
#
_entry.id   AF-T2T4Z0-F1
#
_cell.length_a   1.000
_cell.length_b   1.000
_cell.length_c   1.000
_cell.angle_alpha   90.00
_cell.angle_beta   90.00
_cell.angle_gamma   90.00
#
_symmetry.space_group_name_H-M   'P 1'
#
loop_
_entity.id
_entity.type
_entity.pdbx_description
1 polymer ?
#
loop_
_entity_poly.entity_id
_entity_poly.type
_entity_poly.pdbx_seq_one_letter_code
_entity_poly.pdbx_strand_id
1 'polypeptide(L)'
;AQNLVRWGKEEGIMDTIKHGSKGMDYLAGEMPAMELDEKDAKAIASYVMAELSSVKKTKNPQLIDKGKELFESMGCTGCHGNDGKGLQENQVFAADLTTYGTENFLRNILTHGKKGNIGHMPSFKYKNFSGLQVKALAEFIQSLKPLED
;
A
#
# COMPACT_ATOMS: atom_id res chain seq x y z
N ALA A 1 6.08 -9.64 3.73
CA ALA A 1 5.06 -9.71 4.78
C ALA A 1 4.96 -8.35 5.45
N GLN A 2 3.78 -8.03 5.94
CA GLN A 2 3.46 -6.77 6.62
C GLN A 2 2.58 -7.08 7.82
N ASN A 3 2.65 -6.23 8.85
CA ASN A 3 1.77 -6.34 10.01
C ASN A 3 0.31 -6.08 9.60
N LEU A 4 -0.55 -7.08 9.74
CA LEU A 4 -1.95 -7.01 9.31
C LEU A 4 -2.79 -6.01 10.11
N VAL A 5 -2.37 -5.65 11.33
CA VAL A 5 -3.01 -4.59 12.12
C VAL A 5 -2.79 -3.22 11.47
N ARG A 6 -1.69 -3.03 10.73
CA ARG A 6 -1.32 -1.77 10.06
C ARG A 6 -1.60 -1.78 8.55
N TRP A 7 -1.75 -2.97 7.96
CA TRP A 7 -2.01 -3.12 6.53
C TRP A 7 -3.35 -2.48 6.13
N GLY A 8 -3.38 -1.83 4.97
CA GLY A 8 -4.57 -1.16 4.46
C GLY A 8 -4.94 0.13 5.21
N LYS A 9 -4.00 0.65 6.01
CA LYS A 9 -4.09 1.88 6.79
C LYS A 9 -2.86 2.75 6.52
N GLU A 10 -2.90 4.02 6.95
CA GLU A 10 -1.80 4.98 6.76
C GLU A 10 -0.48 4.44 7.31
N GLU A 11 -0.54 3.77 8.46
CA GLU A 11 0.64 3.22 9.14
C GLU A 11 1.33 2.13 8.30
N GLY A 12 0.57 1.41 7.47
CA GLY A 12 1.12 0.43 6.53
C GLY A 12 1.84 1.06 5.34
N ILE A 13 1.40 2.23 4.89
CA ILE A 13 2.12 3.00 3.86
C ILE A 13 3.43 3.51 4.44
N MET A 14 3.39 4.09 5.64
CA MET A 14 4.60 4.56 6.36
C MET A 14 5.64 3.44 6.52
N ASP A 15 5.20 2.24 6.91
CA ASP A 15 6.09 1.08 7.03
C ASP A 15 6.73 0.68 5.70
N THR A 16 5.99 0.79 4.59
CA THR A 16 6.48 0.45 3.25
C THR A 16 7.46 1.50 2.73
N ILE A 17 7.20 2.78 2.99
CA ILE A 17 8.14 3.88 2.67
C ILE A 17 9.46 3.66 3.40
N LYS A 18 9.40 3.39 4.72
CA LYS A 18 10.58 3.28 5.56
C LYS A 18 11.45 2.06 5.24
N HIS A 19 10.85 0.92 4.94
CA HIS A 19 11.58 -0.34 4.81
C HIS A 19 11.62 -0.90 3.38
N GLY A 20 10.97 -0.22 2.44
CA GLY A 20 10.76 -0.71 1.10
C GLY A 20 9.88 -1.97 1.05
N SER A 21 9.73 -2.52 -0.14
CA SER A 21 9.08 -3.81 -0.34
C SER A 21 9.40 -4.41 -1.71
N LYS A 22 9.42 -5.74 -1.76
CA LYS A 22 9.64 -6.53 -2.98
C LYS A 22 8.50 -7.51 -3.22
N GLY A 23 8.30 -7.87 -4.48
CA GLY A 23 7.35 -8.89 -4.93
C GLY A 23 6.26 -8.31 -5.81
N MET A 24 5.19 -9.07 -6.04
CA MET A 24 4.07 -8.68 -6.90
C MET A 24 4.43 -8.49 -8.39
N ASP A 25 5.65 -8.89 -8.80
CA ASP A 25 6.10 -8.98 -10.19
C ASP A 25 5.96 -7.68 -11.01
N TYR A 26 6.10 -6.52 -10.35
CA TYR A 26 6.05 -5.21 -11.01
C TYR A 26 7.32 -4.91 -11.82
N LEU A 27 7.16 -4.20 -12.94
CA LEU A 27 8.28 -3.84 -13.84
C LEU A 27 9.28 -2.88 -13.20
N ALA A 28 8.81 -1.98 -12.33
CA ALA A 28 9.66 -1.08 -11.55
C ALA A 28 10.56 -1.84 -10.54
N GLY A 29 10.31 -3.14 -10.33
CA GLY A 29 11.04 -3.96 -9.38
C GLY A 29 10.60 -3.71 -7.94
N GLU A 30 11.56 -3.33 -7.09
CA GLU A 30 11.34 -3.19 -5.65
C GLU A 30 10.98 -1.75 -5.31
N MET A 31 10.05 -1.55 -4.39
CA MET A 31 9.86 -0.26 -3.73
C MET A 31 11.08 -0.02 -2.84
N PRO A 32 11.91 1.02 -3.09
CA PRO A 32 13.08 1.30 -2.28
C PRO A 32 12.67 1.74 -0.87
N ALA A 33 13.56 1.50 0.09
CA ALA A 33 13.47 2.15 1.39
C ALA A 33 13.86 3.63 1.23
N MET A 34 13.07 4.52 1.81
CA MET A 34 13.30 5.95 1.79
C MET A 34 13.43 6.45 3.23
N GLU A 35 14.51 7.17 3.49
CA GLU A 35 14.69 7.87 4.75
C GLU A 35 13.85 9.16 4.70
N LEU A 36 12.69 9.09 5.36
CA LEU A 36 11.81 10.23 5.59
C LEU A 36 11.55 10.34 7.08
N ASP A 37 11.39 11.57 7.57
CA ASP A 37 10.91 11.74 8.92
C ASP A 37 9.47 11.21 9.06
N GLU A 38 9.07 10.91 10.29
CA GLU A 38 7.77 10.29 10.55
C GLU A 38 6.59 11.20 10.14
N LYS A 39 6.77 12.53 10.20
CA LYS A 39 5.72 13.50 9.87
C LYS A 39 5.50 13.55 8.36
N ASP A 40 6.57 13.49 7.58
CA ASP A 40 6.55 13.51 6.13
C ASP A 40 6.00 12.21 5.57
N ALA A 41 6.45 11.06 6.09
CA ALA A 41 5.87 9.76 5.75
C ALA A 41 4.37 9.70 6.08
N LYS A 42 3.97 10.28 7.22
CA LYS A 42 2.56 10.38 7.63
C LYS A 42 1.74 11.29 6.71
N ALA A 43 2.30 12.41 6.27
CA ALA A 43 1.64 13.31 5.32
C ALA A 43 1.41 12.62 3.98
N ILE A 44 2.45 11.97 3.42
CA ILE A 44 2.33 11.17 2.19
C ILE A 44 1.26 10.08 2.35
N ALA A 45 1.29 9.32 3.44
CA ALA A 45 0.30 8.28 3.70
C ALA A 45 -1.13 8.83 3.79
N SER A 46 -1.30 9.99 4.40
CA SER A 46 -2.60 10.68 4.50
C SER A 46 -3.12 11.09 3.13
N TYR A 47 -2.25 11.68 2.28
CA TYR A 47 -2.58 12.03 0.89
C TYR A 47 -2.96 10.79 0.08
N VAL A 48 -2.15 9.73 0.12
CA VAL A 48 -2.43 8.48 -0.61
C VAL A 48 -3.80 7.91 -0.20
N MET A 49 -4.11 7.85 1.10
CA MET A 49 -5.37 7.28 1.58
C MET A 49 -6.59 8.18 1.32
N ALA A 50 -6.41 9.51 1.37
CA ALA A 50 -7.50 10.48 1.16
C ALA A 50 -7.81 10.72 -0.31
N GLU A 51 -6.78 10.85 -1.15
CA GLU A 51 -6.90 11.35 -2.52
C GLU A 51 -6.64 10.31 -3.60
N LEU A 52 -5.77 9.32 -3.37
CA LEU A 52 -5.47 8.30 -4.40
C LEU A 52 -6.30 7.03 -4.19
N SER A 53 -6.25 6.45 -2.99
CA SER A 53 -7.00 5.25 -2.62
C SER A 53 -8.50 5.48 -2.73
N SER A 54 -9.19 4.50 -3.30
CA SER A 54 -10.65 4.41 -3.33
C SER A 54 -11.28 4.26 -1.94
N VAL A 55 -10.49 3.99 -0.90
CA VAL A 55 -10.96 4.00 0.50
C VAL A 55 -11.37 5.41 0.93
N LYS A 56 -10.71 6.46 0.41
CA LYS A 56 -11.04 7.89 0.62
C LYS A 56 -11.21 8.27 2.10
N LYS A 57 -10.28 7.81 2.97
CA LYS A 57 -10.32 8.07 4.41
C LYS A 57 -8.92 8.33 4.97
N THR A 58 -8.78 9.42 5.71
CA THR A 58 -7.57 9.75 6.47
C THR A 58 -7.94 10.18 7.88
N LYS A 59 -7.03 9.96 8.84
CA LYS A 59 -7.15 10.53 10.20
C LYS A 59 -6.54 11.94 10.29
N ASN A 60 -5.86 12.40 9.24
CA ASN A 60 -5.09 13.63 9.26
C ASN A 60 -5.38 14.48 8.00
N PRO A 61 -6.63 14.94 7.80
CA PRO A 61 -7.00 15.73 6.62
C PRO A 61 -6.16 17.00 6.45
N GLN A 62 -5.68 17.59 7.55
CA GLN A 62 -4.79 18.76 7.55
C GLN A 62 -3.40 18.49 6.94
N LEU A 63 -3.03 17.24 6.69
CA LEU A 63 -1.74 16.87 6.09
C LEU A 63 -1.83 16.57 4.59
N ILE A 64 -3.04 16.58 3.99
CA ILE A 64 -3.25 16.16 2.60
C ILE A 64 -2.42 17.02 1.63
N ASP A 65 -2.48 18.35 1.75
CA ASP A 65 -1.78 19.26 0.84
C ASP A 65 -0.26 19.07 0.92
N LYS A 66 0.28 19.04 2.14
CA LYS A 66 1.71 18.72 2.38
C LYS A 66 2.07 17.34 1.82
N GLY A 67 1.20 16.35 2.00
CA GLY A 67 1.41 14.99 1.53
C GLY A 67 1.48 14.90 0.01
N LYS A 68 0.67 15.70 -0.70
CA LYS A 68 0.71 15.82 -2.15
C LYS A 68 2.02 16.42 -2.63
N GLU A 69 2.43 17.55 -2.04
CA GLU A 69 3.71 18.21 -2.37
C GLU A 69 4.90 17.27 -2.17
N LEU A 70 4.90 16.51 -1.07
CA LEU A 70 5.93 15.52 -0.79
C LEU A 70 5.88 14.33 -1.76
N PHE A 71 4.69 13.83 -2.09
CA PHE A 71 4.55 12.73 -3.05
C PHE A 71 5.14 13.08 -4.43
N GLU A 72 4.95 14.32 -4.86
CA GLU A 72 5.51 14.85 -6.11
C GLU A 72 7.03 15.09 -6.00
N SER A 73 7.46 15.82 -4.97
CA SER A 73 8.87 16.23 -4.82
C SER A 73 9.82 15.10 -4.42
N MET A 74 9.33 14.06 -3.74
CA MET A 74 10.12 12.88 -3.35
C MET A 74 10.18 11.81 -4.46
N GLY A 75 9.62 12.10 -5.65
CA GLY A 75 9.70 11.21 -6.81
C GLY A 75 8.77 9.99 -6.77
N CYS A 76 7.78 9.96 -5.87
CA CYS A 76 6.81 8.85 -5.79
C CYS A 76 6.03 8.69 -7.12
N THR A 77 5.75 9.82 -7.77
CA THR A 77 5.09 9.91 -9.08
C THR A 77 5.88 9.22 -10.20
N GLY A 78 7.21 9.11 -10.08
CA GLY A 78 8.04 8.46 -11.08
C GLY A 78 7.69 6.98 -11.30
N CYS A 79 7.24 6.29 -10.26
CA CYS A 79 6.78 4.90 -10.35
C CYS A 79 5.26 4.76 -10.23
N HIS A 80 4.63 5.48 -9.30
CA HIS A 80 3.20 5.34 -9.02
C HIS A 80 2.31 6.20 -9.94
N GLY A 81 2.88 7.15 -10.68
CA GLY A 81 2.13 8.13 -11.46
C GLY A 81 1.44 9.19 -10.59
N ASN A 82 1.02 10.29 -11.20
CA ASN A 82 0.28 11.35 -10.51
C ASN A 82 -1.12 10.91 -10.08
N ASP A 83 -1.72 9.95 -10.79
CA ASP A 83 -3.02 9.37 -10.48
C ASP A 83 -2.92 8.14 -9.55
N GLY A 84 -1.71 7.76 -9.14
CA GLY A 84 -1.46 6.64 -8.23
C GLY A 84 -1.66 5.26 -8.84
N LYS A 85 -1.97 5.13 -10.13
CA LYS A 85 -2.29 3.82 -10.74
C LYS A 85 -1.07 2.94 -11.00
N GLY A 86 0.13 3.50 -10.95
CA GLY A 86 1.36 2.76 -11.22
C GLY A 86 1.45 2.24 -12.66
N LEU A 87 0.87 2.97 -13.62
CA LEU A 87 0.91 2.61 -15.03
C LEU A 87 1.98 3.39 -15.78
N GLN A 88 2.74 2.71 -16.63
CA GLN A 88 3.59 3.32 -17.66
C GLN A 88 3.35 2.60 -18.98
N GLU A 89 3.11 3.35 -20.06
CA GLU A 89 2.83 2.80 -21.40
C GLU A 89 1.74 1.70 -21.41
N ASN A 90 0.69 1.88 -20.60
CA ASN A 90 -0.41 0.90 -20.38
C ASN A 90 0.02 -0.44 -19.77
N GLN A 91 1.20 -0.51 -19.15
CA GLN A 91 1.68 -1.67 -18.41
C GLN A 91 1.66 -1.39 -16.90
N VAL A 92 1.46 -2.44 -16.10
CA VAL A 92 1.55 -2.35 -14.64
C VAL A 92 3.02 -2.19 -14.26
N PHE A 93 3.42 -0.95 -14.04
CA PHE A 93 4.80 -0.59 -13.74
C PHE A 93 5.09 -0.68 -12.24
N ALA A 94 4.18 -0.20 -11.39
CA ALA A 94 4.29 -0.24 -9.94
C ALA A 94 2.94 -0.58 -9.28
N ALA A 95 2.91 -0.58 -7.95
CA ALA A 95 1.68 -0.84 -7.21
C ALA A 95 0.61 0.24 -7.48
N ASP A 96 -0.60 -0.20 -7.80
CA ASP A 96 -1.78 0.66 -7.93
C ASP A 96 -2.27 1.11 -6.54
N LEU A 97 -1.88 2.32 -6.16
CA LEU A 97 -2.24 2.96 -4.90
C LEU A 97 -3.74 3.25 -4.80
N THR A 98 -4.45 3.33 -5.92
CA THR A 98 -5.91 3.58 -5.91
C THR A 98 -6.69 2.41 -5.32
N THR A 99 -6.08 1.21 -5.33
CA THR A 99 -6.66 0.01 -4.74
C THR A 99 -6.13 -0.29 -3.34
N TYR A 100 -5.15 0.47 -2.84
CA TYR A 100 -4.56 0.20 -1.52
C TYR A 100 -5.62 0.21 -0.40
N GLY A 101 -5.59 -0.81 0.45
CA GLY A 101 -6.59 -1.01 1.52
C GLY A 101 -7.91 -1.64 1.07
N THR A 102 -8.04 -1.99 -0.21
CA THR A 102 -9.21 -2.71 -0.75
C THR A 102 -8.96 -4.20 -0.93
N GLU A 103 -10.03 -4.95 -1.16
CA GLU A 103 -9.98 -6.37 -1.52
C GLU A 103 -9.21 -6.64 -2.83
N ASN A 104 -9.16 -5.68 -3.76
CA ASN A 104 -8.43 -5.84 -5.02
C ASN A 104 -6.92 -5.87 -4.77
N PHE A 105 -6.42 -4.97 -3.93
CA PHE A 105 -5.00 -4.99 -3.54
C PHE A 105 -4.66 -6.23 -2.73
N LEU A 106 -5.57 -6.68 -1.83
CA LEU A 106 -5.41 -7.94 -1.12
C LEU A 106 -5.33 -9.13 -2.07
N ARG A 107 -6.22 -9.20 -3.08
CA ARG A 107 -6.20 -10.24 -4.11
C ARG A 107 -4.86 -10.28 -4.85
N ASN A 108 -4.30 -9.12 -5.18
CA ASN A 108 -3.00 -9.03 -5.82
C ASN A 108 -1.89 -9.65 -4.94
N ILE A 109 -1.87 -9.28 -3.65
CA ILE A 109 -0.92 -9.86 -2.68
C ILE A 109 -1.12 -11.37 -2.54
N LEU A 110 -2.36 -11.86 -2.43
CA LEU A 110 -2.64 -13.29 -2.33
C LEU A 110 -2.21 -14.05 -3.59
N THR A 111 -2.24 -13.39 -4.76
CA THR A 111 -1.86 -14.00 -6.04
C THR A 111 -0.34 -14.08 -6.21
N HIS A 112 0.39 -13.04 -5.85
CA HIS A 112 1.82 -12.95 -6.15
C HIS A 112 2.74 -13.10 -4.94
N GLY A 113 2.20 -13.00 -3.72
CA GLY A 113 3.01 -12.88 -2.52
C GLY A 113 3.68 -11.51 -2.40
N LYS A 114 4.34 -11.28 -1.26
CA LYS A 114 5.04 -10.01 -0.97
C LYS A 114 6.13 -10.23 0.07
N LYS A 115 7.33 -9.75 -0.22
CA LYS A 115 8.43 -9.59 0.74
C LYS A 115 8.42 -8.18 1.31
N GLY A 116 8.46 -8.08 2.63
CA GLY A 116 8.48 -6.81 3.35
C GLY A 116 9.36 -6.95 4.59
N ASN A 117 9.35 -5.94 5.46
CA ASN A 117 10.30 -5.84 6.56
C ASN A 117 10.28 -7.07 7.51
N ILE A 118 9.10 -7.61 7.79
CA ILE A 118 8.94 -8.74 8.73
C ILE A 118 8.99 -10.12 8.07
N GLY A 119 9.51 -10.20 6.84
CA GLY A 119 9.73 -11.47 6.13
C GLY A 119 8.92 -11.62 4.84
N HIS A 120 8.68 -12.87 4.44
CA HIS A 120 8.07 -13.22 3.16
C HIS A 120 6.65 -13.77 3.35
N MET A 121 5.66 -13.11 2.74
CA MET A 121 4.32 -13.65 2.61
C MET A 121 4.28 -14.42 1.27
N PRO A 122 4.07 -15.74 1.29
CA PRO A 122 4.05 -16.53 0.07
C PRO A 122 2.84 -16.22 -0.80
N SER A 123 2.90 -16.61 -2.07
CA SER A 123 1.72 -16.65 -2.93
C SER A 123 0.75 -17.74 -2.47
N PHE A 124 -0.53 -17.42 -2.51
CA PHE A 124 -1.66 -18.33 -2.31
C PHE A 124 -2.48 -18.52 -3.59
N LYS A 125 -1.93 -18.22 -4.77
CA LYS A 125 -2.63 -18.39 -6.07
C LYS A 125 -3.27 -19.77 -6.23
N TYR A 126 -2.57 -20.81 -5.76
CA TYR A 126 -3.03 -22.20 -5.81
C TYR A 126 -4.30 -22.48 -4.98
N LYS A 127 -4.66 -21.62 -4.02
CA LYS A 127 -5.90 -21.75 -3.24
C LYS A 127 -7.15 -21.29 -3.99
N ASN A 128 -6.98 -20.50 -5.05
CA ASN A 128 -8.07 -20.00 -5.90
C ASN A 128 -9.25 -19.41 -5.11
N PHE A 129 -8.96 -18.45 -4.21
CA PHE A 129 -10.00 -17.82 -3.39
C PHE A 129 -11.07 -17.12 -4.24
N SER A 130 -12.33 -17.44 -3.95
CA SER A 130 -13.49 -16.75 -4.54
C SER A 130 -13.52 -15.26 -4.18
N GLY A 131 -14.34 -14.50 -4.92
CA GLY A 131 -14.67 -13.10 -4.58
C GLY A 131 -15.02 -12.92 -3.11
N LEU A 132 -15.98 -13.72 -2.64
CA LEU A 132 -16.50 -13.65 -1.27
C LEU A 132 -15.44 -13.99 -0.20
N GLN A 133 -14.57 -14.96 -0.46
CA GLN A 133 -13.50 -15.32 0.49
C GLN A 133 -12.47 -14.19 0.62
N VAL A 134 -12.07 -13.56 -0.49
CA VAL A 134 -11.14 -12.42 -0.42
C VAL A 134 -11.78 -11.24 0.30
N LYS A 135 -13.07 -10.97 0.04
CA LYS A 135 -13.81 -9.93 0.74
C LYS A 135 -13.87 -10.19 2.25
N ALA A 136 -14.23 -11.41 2.65
CA ALA A 136 -14.27 -11.80 4.07
C ALA A 136 -12.90 -11.67 4.76
N LEU A 137 -11.82 -12.05 4.06
CA LEU A 137 -10.46 -11.85 4.56
C LEU A 137 -10.10 -10.36 4.70
N ALA A 138 -10.48 -9.53 3.73
CA ALA A 138 -10.23 -8.10 3.77
C ALA A 138 -10.96 -7.45 4.96
N GLU A 139 -12.23 -7.79 5.17
CA GLU A 139 -13.01 -7.32 6.33
C GLU A 139 -12.42 -7.79 7.65
N PHE A 140 -12.01 -9.05 7.75
CA PHE A 140 -11.35 -9.57 8.95
C PHE A 140 -10.05 -8.82 9.24
N ILE A 141 -9.18 -8.64 8.26
CA ILE A 141 -7.91 -7.89 8.41
C ILE A 141 -8.18 -6.45 8.87
N GLN A 142 -9.16 -5.78 8.27
CA GLN A 142 -9.50 -4.41 8.64
C GLN A 142 -10.08 -4.31 10.06
N SER A 143 -10.73 -5.36 10.56
CA SER A 143 -11.24 -5.43 11.93
C SER A 143 -10.15 -5.63 13.00
N LEU A 144 -8.94 -6.05 12.60
CA LEU A 144 -7.85 -6.32 13.55
C LEU A 144 -7.44 -5.06 14.30
N LYS A 145 -7.31 -5.24 15.61
CA LYS A 145 -6.75 -4.26 16.56
C LYS A 145 -5.40 -4.77 17.07
N PRO A 146 -4.51 -3.87 17.52
CA PRO A 146 -3.36 -4.28 18.32
C PRO A 146 -3.84 -5.13 19.51
N LEU A 147 -3.04 -6.11 19.93
CA LEU A 147 -3.27 -6.74 21.22
C LEU A 147 -3.16 -5.66 22.30
N GLU A 148 -4.10 -5.62 23.22
CA GLU A 148 -3.98 -4.81 24.44
C GLU A 148 -2.88 -5.47 25.29
N ASP A 149 -1.95 -4.66 25.81
CA ASP A 149 -0.90 -5.09 26.74
C ASP A 149 -1.48 -5.51 28.10
#